data_AF-A0A398CZJ5-F1
#
_entry.id   AF-A0A398CZJ5-F1
#
_cell.length_a   1.000
_cell.length_b   1.000
_cell.length_c   1.000
_cell.angle_alpha   90.00
_cell.angle_beta   90.00
_cell.angle_gamma   90.00
#
_symmetry.space_group_name_H-M   'P 1'
#
loop_
_entity.id
_entity.type
_entity.pdbx_description
1 polymer ?
#
loop_
_entity_poly.entity_id
_entity_poly.type
_entity_poly.pdbx_seq_one_letter_code
_entity_poly.pdbx_strand_id
1 'polypeptide(L)'
;MCSSGRAPCGPPWTACGHSSTRRLYGASSILGSTMWATGSRSRQCRLSSRGAQAFRPSSASWGQASGVTWGPRPWQSSSSKKQSEQDGQRGRSGECRQHGSEKEPSVSIHIVTDSTSYLPGGYADQHGIDVVPLRVTIDGVLYREFVDIASDQFYVRQKSGAKAVTSQPGPEDFVGLYKRLLQNPEDEVLSIHISSLMSGTLNSAHAAAAMIESQQVVLYDSRMSGLGLGFMVMEAAHLAETGAAVSDIVAALDAMQARIHIYFLVGTLEYLVAGARIGKAAGVAGSILQIKPILTIKDGMIDVYDRPRTMRVAREHLWVLIDDAVGHGVEYVGFHYAGNRAEVEALQQEFERRTGIPSILSQLGPVVGGNTGPETLGVVIVEKAV
;
A
#
# COMPACT_ATOMS: atom_id res chain seq x y z
N MET A 1 -56.82 -4.62 -19.13
CA MET A 1 -58.16 -4.23 -18.62
C MET A 1 -57.91 -3.34 -17.41
N CYS A 2 -58.13 -2.02 -17.50
CA CYS A 2 -59.42 -1.34 -17.31
C CYS A 2 -59.89 -1.48 -15.84
N SER A 3 -59.57 -0.55 -14.93
CA SER A 3 -60.18 0.79 -14.69
C SER A 3 -61.46 0.72 -13.81
N SER A 4 -61.45 1.18 -12.56
CA SER A 4 -61.69 2.58 -12.11
C SER A 4 -61.93 2.59 -10.58
N GLY A 5 -62.00 3.68 -9.80
CA GLY A 5 -61.76 5.12 -10.04
C GLY A 5 -62.37 6.01 -8.92
N ARG A 6 -62.10 7.34 -8.97
CA ARG A 6 -62.62 8.47 -8.15
C ARG A 6 -61.99 8.76 -6.77
N ALA A 7 -61.74 10.06 -6.56
CA ALA A 7 -61.63 10.77 -5.26
C ALA A 7 -62.82 11.76 -5.13
N PRO A 8 -62.95 12.52 -4.01
CA PRO A 8 -63.04 13.99 -4.18
C PRO A 8 -62.55 14.89 -2.99
N CYS A 9 -62.22 16.15 -3.34
CA CYS A 9 -62.33 17.42 -2.58
C CYS A 9 -61.52 17.73 -1.29
N GLY A 10 -61.10 19.01 -1.22
CA GLY A 10 -60.78 19.85 -0.03
C GLY A 10 -61.37 21.26 -0.29
N PRO A 11 -60.76 22.42 0.05
CA PRO A 11 -59.69 22.72 1.03
C PRO A 11 -60.15 23.62 2.23
N PRO A 12 -60.04 24.98 2.24
CA PRO A 12 -58.88 25.85 2.59
C PRO A 12 -59.07 26.74 3.87
N TRP A 13 -58.07 27.57 4.24
CA TRP A 13 -58.15 29.04 4.58
C TRP A 13 -56.99 29.59 5.47
N THR A 14 -56.18 30.52 4.91
CA THR A 14 -55.49 31.70 5.54
C THR A 14 -54.50 31.59 6.73
N ALA A 15 -53.73 32.63 7.13
CA ALA A 15 -52.93 33.68 6.44
C ALA A 15 -52.36 34.71 7.48
N CYS A 16 -51.45 35.60 7.04
CA CYS A 16 -50.80 36.70 7.82
C CYS A 16 -49.87 36.23 8.97
N GLY A 17 -48.91 36.98 9.50
CA GLY A 17 -48.39 38.36 9.33
C GLY A 17 -47.65 38.73 10.64
N HIS A 18 -46.60 39.55 10.75
CA HIS A 18 -46.29 40.80 10.05
C HIS A 18 -44.89 41.34 10.51
N SER A 19 -44.06 41.92 9.62
CA SER A 19 -43.14 43.09 9.88
C SER A 19 -42.03 43.00 10.99
N SER A 20 -40.97 43.83 11.08
CA SER A 20 -40.60 45.10 10.42
C SER A 20 -39.09 45.46 10.58
N THR A 21 -38.50 46.23 9.63
CA THR A 21 -37.39 47.24 9.76
C THR A 21 -36.03 46.89 10.43
N ARG A 22 -34.86 47.53 10.16
CA ARG A 22 -34.32 48.67 9.35
C ARG A 22 -32.97 48.19 8.72
N ARG A 23 -32.44 48.65 7.56
CA ARG A 23 -31.88 49.97 7.15
C ARG A 23 -30.66 50.43 8.01
N LEU A 24 -29.53 50.98 7.48
CA LEU A 24 -29.16 51.44 6.13
C LEU A 24 -27.63 51.76 5.98
N TYR A 25 -27.15 51.94 4.73
CA TYR A 25 -25.85 52.52 4.26
C TYR A 25 -24.54 51.80 4.64
N GLY A 26 -23.43 51.84 3.88
CA GLY A 26 -23.08 52.47 2.58
C GLY A 26 -21.53 52.39 2.38
N ALA A 27 -20.85 52.95 1.36
CA ALA A 27 -21.18 53.39 -0.01
C ALA A 27 -19.87 53.80 -0.76
N SER A 28 -19.86 53.87 -2.10
CA SER A 28 -18.75 54.36 -2.99
C SER A 28 -17.46 53.49 -3.04
N SER A 29 -16.70 53.23 -4.12
CA SER A 29 -16.60 53.63 -5.56
C SER A 29 -15.43 54.57 -5.95
N ILE A 30 -14.58 54.13 -6.89
CA ILE A 30 -13.69 54.85 -7.87
C ILE A 30 -12.74 53.75 -8.44
N LEU A 31 -12.60 53.41 -9.74
CA LEU A 31 -12.35 54.13 -11.02
C LEU A 31 -10.87 54.49 -11.31
N GLY A 32 -10.33 54.00 -12.44
CA GLY A 32 -8.99 54.36 -12.95
C GLY A 32 -8.52 53.49 -14.14
N SER A 33 -8.44 54.07 -15.35
CA SER A 33 -7.76 53.51 -16.54
C SER A 33 -6.23 53.81 -16.50
N THR A 34 -5.32 53.45 -17.41
CA THR A 34 -5.29 53.32 -18.90
C THR A 34 -3.93 52.62 -19.24
N MET A 35 -3.81 51.60 -20.10
CA MET A 35 -3.61 51.57 -21.57
C MET A 35 -2.31 52.24 -22.13
N TRP A 36 -1.72 51.65 -23.20
CA TRP A 36 -0.52 52.06 -23.99
C TRP A 36 0.87 51.79 -23.33
N ALA A 37 1.95 51.39 -24.02
CA ALA A 37 2.15 50.93 -25.41
C ALA A 37 3.51 50.20 -25.66
N THR A 38 3.63 49.55 -26.83
CA THR A 38 4.86 49.23 -27.63
C THR A 38 6.05 48.51 -27.00
N GLY A 39 6.57 47.48 -27.69
CA GLY A 39 7.86 46.85 -27.34
C GLY A 39 8.27 45.66 -28.21
N SER A 40 8.60 45.88 -29.49
CA SER A 40 9.06 44.80 -30.38
C SER A 40 10.56 44.50 -30.22
N ARG A 41 10.93 43.21 -30.20
CA ARG A 41 12.14 42.68 -30.86
C ARG A 41 12.18 41.15 -30.88
N SER A 42 12.20 40.61 -32.09
CA SER A 42 12.56 39.22 -32.38
C SER A 42 14.03 38.93 -32.06
N ARG A 43 14.32 37.75 -31.49
CA ARG A 43 15.61 37.07 -31.69
C ARG A 43 15.36 35.62 -32.10
N GLN A 44 15.46 35.36 -33.39
CA GLN A 44 15.63 34.00 -33.90
C GLN A 44 17.09 33.59 -33.66
N CYS A 45 17.31 32.49 -32.95
CA CYS A 45 18.56 31.74 -33.04
C CYS A 45 18.28 30.46 -33.84
N ARG A 46 18.57 30.50 -35.15
CA ARG A 46 18.85 29.27 -35.91
C ARG A 46 20.32 28.93 -35.72
N LEU A 47 20.62 27.63 -35.63
CA LEU A 47 21.90 26.89 -35.80
C LEU A 47 21.90 25.75 -34.75
N SER A 48 22.22 24.49 -35.09
CA SER A 48 22.38 23.90 -36.42
C SER A 48 22.07 22.40 -36.39
N SER A 49 21.56 21.85 -37.49
CA SER A 49 21.27 20.42 -37.62
C SER A 49 22.53 19.65 -38.03
N ARG A 50 22.97 18.70 -37.20
CA ARG A 50 23.96 17.68 -37.56
C ARG A 50 23.69 16.35 -36.84
N GLY A 51 23.98 15.24 -37.54
CA GLY A 51 24.36 13.99 -36.91
C GLY A 51 23.24 13.14 -36.31
N ALA A 52 22.30 12.65 -37.12
CA ALA A 52 21.62 11.40 -36.77
C ALA A 52 22.61 10.23 -36.99
N GLN A 53 22.98 9.53 -35.92
CA GLN A 53 23.63 8.21 -35.99
C GLN A 53 22.92 7.27 -35.02
N ALA A 54 22.42 6.15 -35.54
CA ALA A 54 21.67 5.18 -34.76
C ALA A 54 22.64 4.23 -34.03
N PHE A 55 22.72 4.33 -32.71
CA PHE A 55 23.41 3.35 -31.88
C PHE A 55 22.45 2.25 -31.43
N ARG A 56 22.77 1.00 -31.77
CA ARG A 56 22.14 -0.21 -31.21
C ARG A 56 23.10 -0.86 -30.19
N PRO A 57 22.71 -0.98 -28.91
CA PRO A 57 23.02 -2.15 -28.10
C PRO A 57 21.88 -3.17 -28.31
N SER A 58 22.10 -4.37 -28.83
CA SER A 58 22.83 -5.50 -28.22
C SER A 58 22.22 -5.92 -26.87
N SER A 59 21.53 -7.06 -26.87
CA SER A 59 21.02 -7.69 -25.66
C SER A 59 22.15 -8.03 -24.68
N ALA A 60 22.10 -7.48 -23.48
CA ALA A 60 22.96 -7.83 -22.36
C ALA A 60 22.08 -8.17 -21.14
N SER A 61 22.55 -9.10 -20.30
CA SER A 61 21.88 -9.53 -19.08
C SER A 61 21.71 -8.35 -18.10
N TRP A 62 20.53 -8.23 -17.49
CA TRP A 62 20.36 -7.35 -16.34
C TRP A 62 21.24 -7.84 -15.19
N GLY A 63 22.16 -6.97 -14.75
CA GLY A 63 23.07 -7.26 -13.65
C GLY A 63 22.35 -7.32 -12.31
N GLN A 64 22.90 -8.10 -11.39
CA GLN A 64 22.43 -8.18 -10.01
C GLN A 64 22.47 -6.79 -9.37
N ALA A 65 21.32 -6.31 -8.87
CA ALA A 65 21.31 -5.18 -7.94
C ALA A 65 21.99 -5.60 -6.63
N SER A 66 22.74 -4.69 -6.02
CA SER A 66 23.48 -4.96 -4.79
C SER A 66 22.56 -5.35 -3.64
N GLY A 67 22.68 -6.59 -3.16
CA GLY A 67 21.89 -7.10 -2.04
C GLY A 67 22.21 -6.36 -0.73
N VAL A 68 21.32 -5.47 -0.31
CA VAL A 68 21.23 -5.03 1.08
C VAL A 68 20.44 -6.11 1.82
N THR A 69 21.14 -6.91 2.64
CA THR A 69 20.51 -7.95 3.47
C THR A 69 19.77 -7.29 4.63
N TRP A 70 18.45 -7.12 4.48
CA TRP A 70 17.56 -6.61 5.54
C TRP A 70 17.27 -7.68 6.58
N GLY A 71 18.22 -7.91 7.49
CA GLY A 71 17.99 -8.69 8.70
C GLY A 71 17.57 -7.79 9.87
N PRO A 72 16.54 -8.15 10.66
CA PRO A 72 16.29 -7.48 11.94
C PRO A 72 17.50 -7.67 12.85
N ARG A 73 17.85 -6.64 13.63
CA ARG A 73 18.97 -6.74 14.59
C ARG A 73 18.55 -7.65 15.75
N PRO A 74 19.34 -8.69 16.10
CA PRO A 74 18.99 -9.56 17.23
C PRO A 74 18.79 -8.78 18.54
N TRP A 75 17.65 -9.01 19.18
CA TRP A 75 17.29 -8.42 20.47
C TRP A 75 18.21 -8.96 21.58
N GLN A 76 19.22 -8.19 21.97
CA GLN A 76 20.18 -8.60 23.00
C GLN A 76 19.67 -8.26 24.42
N SER A 77 18.92 -9.17 25.03
CA SER A 77 18.63 -9.12 26.47
C SER A 77 19.92 -9.30 27.29
N SER A 78 20.27 -8.33 28.13
CA SER A 78 21.56 -8.25 28.86
C SER A 78 21.65 -9.18 30.09
N SER A 79 21.58 -10.49 29.86
CA SER A 79 21.67 -11.52 30.91
C SER A 79 23.12 -11.91 31.25
N SER A 80 23.72 -11.23 32.22
CA SER A 80 25.08 -11.50 32.68
C SER A 80 25.19 -12.80 33.49
N LYS A 81 25.86 -13.82 32.93
CA LYS A 81 26.30 -15.02 33.67
C LYS A 81 27.81 -15.19 33.54
N LYS A 82 28.46 -15.46 34.66
CA LYS A 82 29.92 -15.60 34.77
C LYS A 82 30.38 -16.94 34.21
N GLN A 83 31.56 -16.94 33.59
CA GLN A 83 32.31 -18.17 33.34
C GLN A 83 32.83 -18.75 34.66
N SER A 84 32.91 -20.08 34.74
CA SER A 84 33.72 -20.80 35.71
C SER A 84 34.24 -22.07 35.05
N GLU A 85 35.55 -22.16 34.88
CA GLU A 85 36.23 -23.34 34.32
C GLU A 85 36.29 -24.47 35.35
N GLN A 86 36.30 -25.73 34.89
CA GLN A 86 36.92 -26.82 35.65
C GLN A 86 37.32 -27.98 34.74
N ASP A 87 38.42 -28.66 35.11
CA ASP A 87 39.14 -29.58 34.25
C ASP A 87 38.55 -31.01 34.17
N GLY A 88 38.56 -31.52 32.94
CA GLY A 88 39.03 -32.84 32.51
C GLY A 88 38.85 -34.10 33.36
N GLN A 89 38.42 -35.18 32.68
CA GLN A 89 39.19 -36.42 32.63
C GLN A 89 38.82 -37.32 31.44
N ARG A 90 39.71 -38.24 31.06
CA ARG A 90 39.52 -39.22 29.97
C ARG A 90 38.84 -40.49 30.50
N GLY A 91 37.91 -41.08 29.75
CA GLY A 91 37.41 -42.41 30.08
C GLY A 91 36.48 -43.07 29.05
N ARG A 92 36.95 -44.20 28.50
CA ARG A 92 36.19 -45.28 27.82
C ARG A 92 35.37 -44.93 26.56
N SER A 93 35.76 -45.56 25.46
CA SER A 93 34.91 -45.83 24.30
C SER A 93 33.74 -46.75 24.67
N GLY A 94 32.51 -46.24 24.57
CA GLY A 94 31.30 -47.05 24.44
C GLY A 94 30.76 -46.95 23.01
N GLU A 95 30.18 -48.03 22.48
CA GLU A 95 29.57 -48.01 21.16
C GLU A 95 28.29 -47.17 21.17
N CYS A 96 28.38 -45.93 20.70
CA CYS A 96 27.20 -45.13 20.42
C CYS A 96 26.42 -45.75 19.26
N ARG A 97 25.42 -46.58 19.59
CA ARG A 97 24.34 -46.93 18.67
C ARG A 97 23.71 -45.64 18.19
N GLN A 98 23.98 -45.28 16.94
CA GLN A 98 23.33 -44.18 16.24
C GLN A 98 21.84 -44.51 16.10
N HIS A 99 21.08 -44.13 17.12
CA HIS A 99 19.67 -43.87 16.94
C HIS A 99 19.64 -42.65 16.04
N GLY A 100 19.24 -42.83 14.78
CA GLY A 100 18.97 -41.70 13.91
C GLY A 100 17.92 -40.86 14.62
N SER A 101 18.21 -39.58 14.84
CA SER A 101 17.16 -38.64 15.19
C SER A 101 16.27 -38.50 13.96
N GLU A 102 15.24 -39.33 13.90
CA GLU A 102 14.03 -39.05 13.15
C GLU A 102 13.66 -37.61 13.51
N LYS A 103 13.67 -36.71 12.50
CA LYS A 103 13.20 -35.35 12.74
C LYS A 103 11.75 -35.47 13.18
N GLU A 104 11.45 -35.03 14.40
CA GLU A 104 10.07 -34.71 14.74
C GLU A 104 9.51 -33.78 13.64
N PRO A 105 8.27 -33.99 13.19
CA PRO A 105 7.69 -33.17 12.12
C PRO A 105 7.60 -31.72 12.60
N SER A 106 8.53 -30.89 12.14
CA SER A 106 8.56 -29.47 12.45
C SER A 106 7.43 -28.79 11.68
N VAL A 107 6.32 -28.53 12.38
CA VAL A 107 5.19 -27.69 11.93
C VAL A 107 5.71 -26.50 11.13
N SER A 108 5.40 -26.46 9.84
CA SER A 108 5.79 -25.35 8.97
C SER A 108 4.61 -24.39 8.83
N ILE A 109 4.79 -23.16 9.30
CA ILE A 109 3.84 -22.06 9.08
C ILE A 109 4.20 -21.38 7.76
N HIS A 110 3.42 -21.64 6.72
CA HIS A 110 3.60 -21.06 5.40
C HIS A 110 2.90 -19.70 5.32
N ILE A 111 3.63 -18.63 5.03
CA ILE A 111 3.05 -17.28 4.87
C ILE A 111 2.56 -17.08 3.44
N VAL A 112 1.28 -16.75 3.29
CA VAL A 112 0.66 -16.39 2.01
C VAL A 112 0.20 -14.93 2.06
N THR A 113 0.41 -14.19 0.98
CA THR A 113 -0.16 -12.85 0.81
C THR A 113 -0.61 -12.60 -0.63
N ASP A 114 -0.96 -11.37 -0.97
CA ASP A 114 -1.26 -10.95 -2.33
C ASP A 114 -0.32 -9.87 -2.85
N SER A 115 -0.35 -9.65 -4.17
CA SER A 115 0.59 -8.75 -4.87
C SER A 115 0.53 -7.29 -4.41
N THR A 116 -0.53 -6.85 -3.72
CA THR A 116 -0.63 -5.46 -3.22
C THR A 116 0.13 -5.22 -1.92
N SER A 117 0.78 -6.24 -1.35
CA SER A 117 1.74 -6.12 -0.25
C SER A 117 2.97 -5.28 -0.61
N TYR A 118 3.35 -5.28 -1.90
CA TYR A 118 4.50 -4.54 -2.45
C TYR A 118 5.79 -4.70 -1.63
N LEU A 119 6.05 -5.94 -1.18
CA LEU A 119 7.26 -6.38 -0.50
C LEU A 119 8.55 -5.98 -1.28
N PRO A 120 9.69 -5.81 -0.59
CA PRO A 120 10.97 -5.56 -1.25
C PRO A 120 11.35 -6.67 -2.24
N GLY A 121 12.01 -6.32 -3.34
CA GLY A 121 12.40 -7.28 -4.37
C GLY A 121 13.29 -8.40 -3.83
N GLY A 122 12.87 -9.65 -4.04
CA GLY A 122 13.54 -10.86 -3.53
C GLY A 122 13.20 -11.22 -2.08
N TYR A 123 12.49 -10.37 -1.32
CA TYR A 123 12.14 -10.68 0.08
C TYR A 123 11.21 -11.89 0.17
N ALA A 124 10.20 -11.96 -0.70
CA ALA A 124 9.26 -13.09 -0.74
C ALA A 124 9.98 -14.42 -1.02
N ASP A 125 10.87 -14.45 -2.02
CA ASP A 125 11.67 -15.64 -2.37
C ASP A 125 12.65 -16.04 -1.24
N GLN A 126 13.22 -15.06 -0.54
CA GLN A 126 14.16 -15.27 0.56
C GLN A 126 13.48 -15.90 1.79
N HIS A 127 12.25 -15.48 2.09
CA HIS A 127 11.50 -15.87 3.30
C HIS A 127 10.38 -16.89 3.03
N GLY A 128 10.35 -17.51 1.85
CA GLY A 128 9.39 -18.56 1.50
C GLY A 128 7.92 -18.09 1.40
N ILE A 129 7.69 -16.81 1.12
CA ILE A 129 6.37 -16.18 1.14
C ILE A 129 5.70 -16.33 -0.23
N ASP A 130 4.54 -16.98 -0.29
CA ASP A 130 3.76 -17.08 -1.53
C ASP A 130 2.91 -15.82 -1.77
N VAL A 131 3.05 -15.22 -2.95
CA VAL A 131 2.36 -13.99 -3.34
C VAL A 131 1.34 -14.28 -4.44
N VAL A 132 0.06 -14.23 -4.11
CA VAL A 132 -1.05 -14.44 -5.07
C VAL A 132 -1.30 -13.17 -5.88
N PRO A 133 -1.19 -13.19 -7.22
CA PRO A 133 -1.30 -11.98 -8.01
C PRO A 133 -2.74 -11.52 -8.22
N LEU A 134 -3.04 -10.28 -7.84
CA LEU A 134 -4.25 -9.58 -8.31
C LEU A 134 -4.15 -9.32 -9.82
N ARG A 135 -5.28 -8.96 -10.43
CA ARG A 135 -5.44 -8.93 -11.89
C ARG A 135 -5.84 -7.52 -12.34
N VAL A 136 -5.29 -7.08 -13.48
CA VAL A 136 -5.60 -5.79 -14.12
C VAL A 136 -5.99 -6.01 -15.57
N THR A 137 -7.13 -5.47 -15.99
CA THR A 137 -7.56 -5.42 -17.39
C THR A 137 -7.19 -4.07 -17.96
N ILE A 138 -6.38 -4.04 -19.02
CA ILE A 138 -5.93 -2.82 -19.71
C ILE A 138 -6.44 -2.87 -21.14
N ASP A 139 -7.30 -1.92 -21.51
CA ASP A 139 -7.93 -1.82 -22.83
C ASP A 139 -8.56 -3.14 -23.34
N GLY A 140 -9.10 -3.94 -22.41
CA GLY A 140 -9.74 -5.23 -22.68
C GLY A 140 -8.83 -6.47 -22.54
N VAL A 141 -7.52 -6.31 -22.35
CA VAL A 141 -6.59 -7.43 -22.14
C VAL A 141 -6.30 -7.61 -20.65
N LEU A 142 -6.53 -8.82 -20.13
CA LEU A 142 -6.27 -9.20 -18.74
C LEU A 142 -4.78 -9.54 -18.52
N TYR A 143 -4.23 -9.06 -17.40
CA TYR A 143 -2.87 -9.33 -16.93
C TYR A 143 -2.90 -9.64 -15.42
N ARG A 144 -2.13 -10.63 -14.97
CA ARG A 144 -1.77 -10.80 -13.55
C ARG A 144 -0.66 -9.80 -13.19
N GLU A 145 -0.80 -9.16 -12.04
CA GLU A 145 0.19 -8.20 -11.50
C GLU A 145 1.54 -8.89 -11.30
N PHE A 146 2.62 -8.24 -11.74
CA PHE A 146 4.02 -8.73 -11.73
C PHE A 146 4.33 -9.99 -12.55
N VAL A 147 3.36 -10.87 -12.83
CA VAL A 147 3.54 -12.08 -13.64
C VAL A 147 3.40 -11.79 -15.13
N ASP A 148 2.33 -11.11 -15.55
CA ASP A 148 2.07 -10.81 -16.97
C ASP A 148 2.37 -9.33 -17.33
N ILE A 149 2.48 -8.44 -16.34
CA ILE A 149 2.85 -7.04 -16.55
C ILE A 149 3.60 -6.44 -15.35
N ALA A 150 4.69 -5.71 -15.63
CA ALA A 150 5.46 -4.95 -14.65
C ALA A 150 4.98 -3.48 -14.54
N SER A 151 5.16 -2.86 -13.37
CA SER A 151 4.69 -1.50 -13.03
C SER A 151 5.08 -0.44 -14.06
N ASP A 152 6.34 -0.39 -14.51
CA ASP A 152 6.77 0.62 -15.50
C ASP A 152 6.06 0.45 -16.85
N GLN A 153 5.80 -0.79 -17.29
CA GLN A 153 5.03 -1.04 -18.51
C GLN A 153 3.57 -0.59 -18.35
N PHE A 154 2.99 -0.82 -17.17
CA PHE A 154 1.66 -0.33 -16.82
C PHE A 154 1.61 1.22 -16.82
N TYR A 155 2.54 1.89 -16.14
CA TYR A 155 2.54 3.35 -16.05
C TYR A 155 2.82 4.05 -17.39
N VAL A 156 3.61 3.44 -18.28
CA VAL A 156 3.73 3.91 -19.68
C VAL A 156 2.38 3.87 -20.39
N ARG A 157 1.59 2.79 -20.23
CA ARG A 157 0.25 2.69 -20.83
C ARG A 157 -0.75 3.66 -20.18
N GLN A 158 -0.81 3.72 -18.85
CA GLN A 158 -1.72 4.60 -18.11
C GLN A 158 -1.49 6.08 -18.47
N LYS A 159 -0.23 6.54 -18.51
CA LYS A 159 0.13 7.89 -18.97
C LYS A 159 -0.15 8.14 -20.46
N SER A 160 -0.29 7.09 -21.27
CA SER A 160 -0.72 7.18 -22.67
C SER A 160 -2.25 7.19 -22.84
N GLY A 161 -3.03 7.17 -21.74
CA GLY A 161 -4.49 7.19 -21.76
C GLY A 161 -5.17 5.82 -21.78
N ALA A 162 -4.41 4.72 -21.61
CA ALA A 162 -4.96 3.37 -21.52
C ALA A 162 -5.90 3.23 -20.31
N LYS A 163 -7.04 2.54 -20.48
CA LYS A 163 -8.02 2.34 -19.41
C LYS A 163 -7.73 1.05 -18.65
N ALA A 164 -7.47 1.19 -17.36
CA ALA A 164 -7.24 0.07 -16.44
C ALA A 164 -8.47 -0.17 -15.54
N VAL A 165 -8.82 -1.43 -15.34
CA VAL A 165 -9.82 -1.89 -14.35
C VAL A 165 -9.25 -3.09 -13.60
N THR A 166 -9.37 -3.12 -12.28
CA THR A 166 -8.71 -4.10 -11.41
C THR A 166 -9.68 -5.13 -10.83
N SER A 167 -9.25 -6.37 -10.74
CA SER A 167 -10.00 -7.48 -10.13
C SER A 167 -9.13 -8.32 -9.18
N GLN A 168 -9.80 -8.93 -8.21
CA GLN A 168 -9.22 -9.90 -7.29
C GLN A 168 -8.77 -11.20 -8.01
N PRO A 169 -7.82 -11.97 -7.43
CA PRO A 169 -7.68 -13.39 -7.75
C PRO A 169 -9.01 -14.12 -7.51
N GLY A 170 -9.25 -15.20 -8.23
CA GLY A 170 -10.37 -16.09 -7.95
C GLY A 170 -9.98 -17.18 -6.93
N PRO A 171 -10.95 -17.93 -6.39
CA PRO A 171 -10.65 -19.03 -5.47
C PRO A 171 -9.70 -20.07 -6.08
N GLU A 172 -9.71 -20.23 -7.41
CA GLU A 172 -8.84 -21.16 -8.14
C GLU A 172 -7.34 -20.87 -7.96
N ASP A 173 -6.95 -19.60 -7.84
CA ASP A 173 -5.55 -19.21 -7.63
C ASP A 173 -5.04 -19.71 -6.26
N PHE A 174 -5.92 -19.72 -5.25
CA PHE A 174 -5.63 -20.14 -3.88
C PHE A 174 -5.78 -21.66 -3.66
N VAL A 175 -6.78 -22.32 -4.28
CA VAL A 175 -7.02 -23.78 -4.10
C VAL A 175 -5.80 -24.61 -4.49
N GLY A 176 -5.12 -24.25 -5.58
CA GLY A 176 -3.89 -24.93 -6.02
C GLY A 176 -2.70 -24.67 -5.07
N LEU A 177 -2.62 -23.46 -4.53
CA LEU A 177 -1.58 -23.04 -3.59
C LEU A 177 -1.72 -23.75 -2.24
N TYR A 178 -2.88 -23.66 -1.59
CA TYR A 178 -3.09 -24.26 -0.26
C TYR A 178 -2.92 -25.79 -0.28
N LYS A 179 -3.33 -26.48 -1.37
CA LYS A 179 -3.07 -27.92 -1.56
C LYS A 179 -1.59 -28.29 -1.79
N ARG A 180 -0.75 -27.32 -2.14
CA ARG A 180 0.71 -27.49 -2.28
C ARG A 180 1.43 -27.28 -0.95
N LEU A 181 0.95 -26.34 -0.15
CA LEU A 181 1.51 -26.01 1.17
C LEU A 181 1.11 -27.06 2.22
N LEU A 182 -0.18 -27.39 2.30
CA LEU A 182 -0.72 -28.38 3.23
C LEU A 182 -0.54 -29.83 2.72
N GLN A 183 0.69 -30.18 2.31
CA GLN A 183 1.04 -31.57 1.97
C GLN A 183 1.40 -32.40 3.21
N ASN A 184 1.90 -31.76 4.27
CA ASN A 184 2.09 -32.38 5.58
C ASN A 184 0.84 -32.11 6.44
N PRO A 185 0.25 -33.11 7.12
CA PRO A 185 -0.92 -32.91 7.99
C PRO A 185 -0.70 -31.99 9.20
N GLU A 186 0.55 -31.62 9.51
CA GLU A 186 0.93 -30.76 10.63
C GLU A 186 1.30 -29.33 10.19
N ASP A 187 1.30 -29.01 8.90
CA ASP A 187 1.64 -27.66 8.41
C ASP A 187 0.45 -26.69 8.55
N GLU A 188 0.73 -25.40 8.71
CA GLU A 188 -0.28 -24.34 8.76
C GLU A 188 -0.05 -23.30 7.66
N VAL A 189 -1.10 -22.60 7.24
CA VAL A 189 -1.03 -21.47 6.31
C VAL A 189 -1.61 -20.24 6.97
N LEU A 190 -0.79 -19.19 7.12
CA LEU A 190 -1.25 -17.87 7.55
C LEU A 190 -1.36 -16.96 6.31
N SER A 191 -2.60 -16.67 5.90
CA SER A 191 -2.94 -16.02 4.64
C SER A 191 -3.40 -14.57 4.88
N ILE A 192 -2.48 -13.62 4.69
CA ILE A 192 -2.56 -12.20 5.10
C ILE A 192 -2.83 -11.34 3.87
N HIS A 193 -3.99 -10.68 3.79
CA HIS A 193 -4.44 -10.02 2.56
C HIS A 193 -4.80 -8.53 2.70
N ILE A 194 -4.83 -7.85 1.56
CA ILE A 194 -5.39 -6.50 1.40
C ILE A 194 -6.78 -6.40 2.05
N SER A 195 -7.11 -5.23 2.58
CA SER A 195 -8.38 -5.04 3.29
C SER A 195 -9.60 -5.56 2.54
N SER A 196 -10.44 -6.33 3.24
CA SER A 196 -11.73 -6.82 2.74
C SER A 196 -12.67 -5.70 2.25
N LEU A 197 -12.48 -4.47 2.76
CA LEU A 197 -13.24 -3.28 2.38
C LEU A 197 -12.72 -2.60 1.09
N MET A 198 -11.57 -3.03 0.55
CA MET A 198 -10.96 -2.52 -0.69
C MET A 198 -10.98 -3.55 -1.83
N SER A 199 -10.88 -4.84 -1.52
CA SER A 199 -10.92 -5.95 -2.46
C SER A 199 -11.55 -7.20 -1.84
N GLY A 200 -12.27 -7.99 -2.66
CA GLY A 200 -12.76 -9.30 -2.25
C GLY A 200 -11.68 -10.41 -2.22
N THR A 201 -10.38 -10.07 -2.27
CA THR A 201 -9.25 -11.01 -2.24
C THR A 201 -9.39 -12.01 -1.08
N LEU A 202 -9.67 -11.51 0.13
CA LEU A 202 -9.87 -12.35 1.32
C LEU A 202 -11.10 -13.27 1.18
N ASN A 203 -12.16 -12.84 0.48
CA ASN A 203 -13.33 -13.68 0.21
C ASN A 203 -13.01 -14.81 -0.79
N SER A 204 -12.16 -14.55 -1.80
CA SER A 204 -11.65 -15.60 -2.69
C SER A 204 -10.81 -16.63 -1.90
N ALA A 205 -10.00 -16.16 -0.95
CA ALA A 205 -9.18 -16.99 -0.08
C ALA A 205 -10.02 -17.85 0.91
N HIS A 206 -11.04 -17.27 1.56
CA HIS A 206 -12.03 -18.01 2.35
C HIS A 206 -12.76 -19.08 1.53
N ALA A 207 -13.20 -18.74 0.32
CA ALA A 207 -13.85 -19.70 -0.57
C ALA A 207 -12.92 -20.85 -0.94
N ALA A 208 -11.63 -20.57 -1.17
CA ALA A 208 -10.63 -21.59 -1.46
C ALA A 208 -10.34 -22.52 -0.28
N ALA A 209 -10.20 -21.98 0.94
CA ALA A 209 -10.05 -22.78 2.15
C ALA A 209 -11.24 -23.73 2.36
N ALA A 210 -12.47 -23.23 2.16
CA ALA A 210 -13.69 -24.03 2.21
C ALA A 210 -13.75 -25.11 1.10
N MET A 211 -13.31 -24.80 -0.13
CA MET A 211 -13.24 -25.76 -1.26
C MET A 211 -12.22 -26.89 -1.05
N ILE A 212 -11.35 -26.80 -0.04
CA ILE A 212 -10.40 -27.85 0.33
C ILE A 212 -10.67 -28.45 1.72
N GLU A 213 -11.77 -28.03 2.37
CA GLU A 213 -12.22 -28.48 3.70
C GLU A 213 -11.19 -28.31 4.84
N SER A 214 -10.13 -27.52 4.61
CA SER A 214 -9.02 -27.36 5.55
C SER A 214 -9.36 -26.42 6.71
N GLN A 215 -8.96 -26.81 7.92
CA GLN A 215 -8.96 -25.96 9.11
C GLN A 215 -7.59 -25.30 9.37
N GLN A 216 -6.57 -25.63 8.56
CA GLN A 216 -5.18 -25.21 8.73
C GLN A 216 -4.85 -23.91 7.96
N VAL A 217 -5.84 -23.29 7.33
CA VAL A 217 -5.69 -22.00 6.63
C VAL A 217 -6.28 -20.90 7.51
N VAL A 218 -5.43 -20.23 8.28
CA VAL A 218 -5.78 -19.05 9.07
C VAL A 218 -5.78 -17.83 8.16
N LEU A 219 -6.91 -17.14 8.08
CA LEU A 219 -7.15 -16.03 7.16
C LEU A 219 -7.21 -14.71 7.90
N TYR A 220 -6.37 -13.75 7.49
CA TYR A 220 -6.16 -12.50 8.21
C TYR A 220 -6.42 -11.27 7.31
N ASP A 221 -7.36 -10.42 7.74
CA ASP A 221 -7.61 -9.10 7.12
C ASP A 221 -6.60 -8.09 7.67
N SER A 222 -5.59 -7.72 6.86
CA SER A 222 -4.62 -6.70 7.27
C SER A 222 -5.24 -5.34 7.58
N ARG A 223 -6.43 -5.06 7.02
CA ARG A 223 -7.08 -3.74 6.99
C ARG A 223 -6.18 -2.64 6.39
N MET A 224 -5.20 -3.05 5.59
CA MET A 224 -4.16 -2.22 4.97
C MET A 224 -4.00 -2.56 3.47
N SER A 225 -3.08 -1.86 2.81
CA SER A 225 -2.58 -2.15 1.46
C SER A 225 -1.19 -1.50 1.29
N GLY A 226 -0.44 -1.88 0.25
CA GLY A 226 0.96 -1.48 0.08
C GLY A 226 1.85 -1.97 1.21
N LEU A 227 2.93 -1.24 1.50
CA LEU A 227 3.85 -1.55 2.59
C LEU A 227 3.18 -1.59 3.98
N GLY A 228 1.95 -1.10 4.16
CA GLY A 228 1.19 -1.38 5.40
C GLY A 228 0.86 -2.86 5.55
N LEU A 229 0.40 -3.51 4.46
CA LEU A 229 0.28 -4.97 4.38
C LEU A 229 1.68 -5.62 4.31
N GLY A 230 2.61 -5.03 3.55
CA GLY A 230 3.99 -5.52 3.42
C GLY A 230 4.71 -5.70 4.76
N PHE A 231 4.71 -4.69 5.63
CA PHE A 231 5.35 -4.78 6.95
C PHE A 231 4.69 -5.83 7.85
N MET A 232 3.35 -6.00 7.79
CA MET A 232 2.66 -7.07 8.52
C MET A 232 3.08 -8.47 8.02
N VAL A 233 3.27 -8.63 6.71
CA VAL A 233 3.74 -9.88 6.11
C VAL A 233 5.21 -10.16 6.45
N MET A 234 6.06 -9.13 6.50
CA MET A 234 7.46 -9.23 6.96
C MET A 234 7.55 -9.67 8.42
N GLU A 235 6.74 -9.07 9.30
CA GLU A 235 6.69 -9.43 10.72
C GLU A 235 6.16 -10.87 10.91
N ALA A 236 5.11 -11.25 10.18
CA ALA A 236 4.57 -12.61 10.24
C ALA A 236 5.59 -13.67 9.80
N ALA A 237 6.36 -13.40 8.74
CA ALA A 237 7.44 -14.29 8.30
C ALA A 237 8.54 -14.40 9.35
N HIS A 238 8.96 -13.28 9.97
CA HIS A 238 9.98 -13.31 11.03
C HIS A 238 9.54 -14.09 12.28
N LEU A 239 8.27 -13.96 12.68
CA LEU A 239 7.71 -14.69 13.81
C LEU A 239 7.53 -16.19 13.50
N ALA A 240 7.13 -16.55 12.28
CA ALA A 240 7.09 -17.94 11.82
C ALA A 240 8.50 -18.58 11.79
N GLU A 241 9.51 -17.87 11.26
CA GLU A 241 10.91 -18.32 11.25
C GLU A 241 11.51 -18.53 12.64
N THR A 242 10.99 -17.83 13.66
CA THR A 242 11.41 -18.00 15.06
C THR A 242 10.58 -19.03 15.84
N GLY A 243 9.59 -19.66 15.18
CA GLY A 243 8.77 -20.74 15.77
C GLY A 243 7.62 -20.26 16.66
N ALA A 244 7.13 -19.03 16.48
CA ALA A 244 5.91 -18.57 17.13
C ALA A 244 4.68 -19.31 16.57
N ALA A 245 3.69 -19.62 17.42
CA ALA A 245 2.45 -20.24 16.96
C ALA A 245 1.59 -19.23 16.17
N VAL A 246 0.75 -19.71 15.24
CA VAL A 246 -0.09 -18.82 14.39
C VAL A 246 -0.98 -17.88 15.22
N SER A 247 -1.45 -18.31 16.39
CA SER A 247 -2.19 -17.46 17.35
C SER A 247 -1.38 -16.25 17.82
N ASP A 248 -0.09 -16.44 18.07
CA ASP A 248 0.80 -15.44 18.63
C ASP A 248 1.23 -14.45 17.54
N ILE A 249 1.42 -14.95 16.31
CA ILE A 249 1.62 -14.14 15.12
C ILE A 249 0.39 -13.24 14.89
N VAL A 250 -0.83 -13.79 14.90
CA VAL A 250 -2.08 -13.02 14.73
C VAL A 250 -2.22 -11.94 15.81
N ALA A 251 -1.93 -12.26 17.07
CA ALA A 251 -1.94 -11.27 18.16
C ALA A 251 -0.89 -10.16 17.98
N ALA A 252 0.30 -10.48 17.48
CA ALA A 252 1.33 -9.50 17.15
C ALA A 252 0.89 -8.60 15.96
N LEU A 253 0.24 -9.16 14.94
CA LEU A 253 -0.30 -8.41 13.81
C LEU A 253 -1.42 -7.45 14.22
N ASP A 254 -2.33 -7.86 15.12
CA ASP A 254 -3.36 -6.96 15.66
C ASP A 254 -2.75 -5.80 16.45
N ALA A 255 -1.72 -6.07 17.27
CA ALA A 255 -0.96 -5.05 17.98
C ALA A 255 -0.08 -4.18 17.06
N MET A 256 0.28 -4.68 15.87
CA MET A 256 0.97 -3.91 14.83
C MET A 256 0.00 -2.99 14.08
N GLN A 257 -1.17 -3.49 13.68
CA GLN A 257 -2.16 -2.77 12.86
C GLN A 257 -2.53 -1.40 13.45
N ALA A 258 -2.63 -1.30 14.78
CA ALA A 258 -2.94 -0.06 15.50
C ALA A 258 -1.85 1.03 15.40
N ARG A 259 -0.61 0.66 15.03
CA ARG A 259 0.59 1.51 14.92
C ARG A 259 0.97 1.82 13.47
N ILE A 260 0.22 1.33 12.48
CA ILE A 260 0.50 1.55 11.05
C ILE A 260 -0.23 2.81 10.57
N HIS A 261 0.56 3.80 10.17
CA HIS A 261 0.09 5.05 9.60
C HIS A 261 0.44 5.12 8.12
N ILE A 262 -0.59 5.17 7.27
CA ILE A 262 -0.44 5.35 5.81
C ILE A 262 -0.91 6.75 5.46
N TYR A 263 -0.03 7.56 4.86
CA TYR A 263 -0.36 8.90 4.35
C TYR A 263 0.02 9.00 2.88
N PHE A 264 -0.92 9.38 2.01
CA PHE A 264 -0.65 9.45 0.58
C PHE A 264 -1.30 10.65 -0.12
N LEU A 265 -0.63 11.10 -1.18
CA LEU A 265 -1.03 12.17 -2.07
C LEU A 265 -1.25 11.59 -3.47
N VAL A 266 -2.24 12.11 -4.21
CA VAL A 266 -2.51 11.71 -5.60
C VAL A 266 -2.58 12.93 -6.52
N GLY A 267 -2.18 12.76 -7.78
CA GLY A 267 -2.27 13.82 -8.80
C GLY A 267 -3.71 14.26 -9.03
N THR A 268 -4.64 13.31 -9.09
CA THR A 268 -6.09 13.53 -9.20
C THR A 268 -6.85 12.45 -8.40
N LEU A 269 -8.02 12.79 -7.88
CA LEU A 269 -8.92 11.83 -7.21
C LEU A 269 -9.76 11.03 -8.22
N GLU A 270 -9.69 11.35 -9.52
CA GLU A 270 -10.49 10.70 -10.57
C GLU A 270 -10.26 9.18 -10.65
N TYR A 271 -9.03 8.70 -10.42
CA TYR A 271 -8.73 7.27 -10.37
C TYR A 271 -9.46 6.57 -9.20
N LEU A 272 -9.50 7.19 -8.01
CA LEU A 272 -10.17 6.65 -6.84
C LEU A 272 -11.70 6.66 -6.98
N VAL A 273 -12.25 7.66 -7.67
CA VAL A 273 -13.68 7.73 -8.02
C VAL A 273 -14.02 6.67 -9.07
N ALA A 274 -13.25 6.58 -10.17
CA ALA A 274 -13.50 5.65 -11.26
C ALA A 274 -13.32 4.17 -10.84
N GLY A 275 -12.35 3.89 -9.98
CA GLY A 275 -12.17 2.57 -9.36
C GLY A 275 -13.16 2.26 -8.24
N ALA A 276 -13.98 3.23 -7.82
CA ALA A 276 -14.88 3.18 -6.66
C ALA A 276 -14.18 2.88 -5.30
N ARG A 277 -12.86 3.07 -5.21
CA ARG A 277 -12.05 2.84 -3.99
C ARG A 277 -11.89 4.09 -3.12
N ILE A 278 -12.45 5.24 -3.52
CA ILE A 278 -12.39 6.50 -2.76
C ILE A 278 -12.95 6.41 -1.32
N GLY A 279 -13.77 5.41 -1.00
CA GLY A 279 -14.19 5.12 0.37
C GLY A 279 -14.90 6.29 1.05
N LYS A 280 -14.51 6.61 2.30
CA LYS A 280 -15.07 7.73 3.07
C LYS A 280 -14.74 9.09 2.45
N ALA A 281 -13.66 9.18 1.66
CA ALA A 281 -13.32 10.39 0.91
C ALA A 281 -14.34 10.73 -0.21
N ALA A 282 -15.34 9.89 -0.50
CA ALA A 282 -16.50 10.27 -1.31
C ALA A 282 -17.23 11.51 -0.73
N GLY A 283 -17.21 11.70 0.59
CA GLY A 283 -17.90 12.80 1.27
C GLY A 283 -17.44 14.22 0.90
N VAL A 284 -16.29 14.38 0.23
CA VAL A 284 -15.81 15.68 -0.26
C VAL A 284 -16.13 15.95 -1.74
N ALA A 285 -17.00 15.16 -2.39
CA ALA A 285 -17.29 15.21 -3.83
C ALA A 285 -17.47 16.63 -4.44
N GLY A 286 -18.13 17.55 -3.74
CA GLY A 286 -18.33 18.93 -4.20
C GLY A 286 -17.08 19.83 -4.20
N SER A 287 -16.01 19.44 -3.49
CA SER A 287 -14.74 20.19 -3.42
C SER A 287 -13.53 19.40 -3.94
N ILE A 288 -13.70 18.13 -4.34
CA ILE A 288 -12.67 17.21 -4.87
C ILE A 288 -11.71 17.87 -5.86
N LEU A 289 -12.21 18.70 -6.78
CA LEU A 289 -11.43 19.36 -7.84
C LEU A 289 -10.60 20.56 -7.36
N GLN A 290 -10.79 21.04 -6.12
CA GLN A 290 -10.13 22.23 -5.56
C GLN A 290 -9.23 21.95 -4.34
N ILE A 291 -9.05 20.68 -3.97
CA ILE A 291 -8.16 20.26 -2.89
C ILE A 291 -7.08 19.28 -3.40
N LYS A 292 -5.97 19.22 -2.66
CA LYS A 292 -4.91 18.21 -2.80
C LYS A 292 -4.79 17.50 -1.45
N PRO A 293 -5.75 16.62 -1.12
CA PRO A 293 -5.87 16.09 0.23
C PRO A 293 -4.69 15.19 0.60
N ILE A 294 -4.41 15.11 1.89
CA ILE A 294 -3.70 13.96 2.45
C ILE A 294 -4.74 12.88 2.68
N LEU A 295 -4.58 11.76 1.99
CA LEU A 295 -5.40 10.56 2.14
C LEU A 295 -4.72 9.59 3.10
N THR A 296 -5.53 8.74 3.73
CA THR A 296 -5.07 7.70 4.65
C THR A 296 -5.90 6.44 4.51
N ILE A 297 -5.45 5.31 5.06
CA ILE A 297 -6.29 4.12 5.27
C ILE A 297 -6.73 4.13 6.73
N LYS A 298 -8.05 4.17 6.95
CA LYS A 298 -8.67 4.15 8.28
C LYS A 298 -9.81 3.14 8.33
N ASP A 299 -9.76 2.28 9.34
CA ASP A 299 -10.67 1.15 9.57
C ASP A 299 -10.67 0.06 8.47
N GLY A 300 -9.75 0.11 7.50
CA GLY A 300 -9.75 -0.71 6.28
C GLY A 300 -10.17 0.04 5.01
N MET A 301 -10.55 1.32 5.10
CA MET A 301 -11.02 2.12 3.96
C MET A 301 -10.17 3.36 3.72
N ILE A 302 -10.11 3.83 2.47
CA ILE A 302 -9.54 5.15 2.16
C ILE A 302 -10.42 6.25 2.78
N ASP A 303 -9.77 7.17 3.48
CA ASP A 303 -10.37 8.33 4.16
C ASP A 303 -9.51 9.59 3.94
N VAL A 304 -10.05 10.77 4.26
CA VAL A 304 -9.32 12.05 4.16
C VAL A 304 -8.73 12.41 5.51
N TYR A 305 -7.40 12.40 5.60
CA TYR A 305 -6.69 12.89 6.79
C TYR A 305 -6.73 14.43 6.85
N ASP A 306 -6.34 15.11 5.77
CA ASP A 306 -6.34 16.58 5.69
C ASP A 306 -6.68 17.10 4.28
N ARG A 307 -7.08 18.38 4.17
CA ARG A 307 -7.67 19.01 2.98
C ARG A 307 -6.94 20.27 2.50
N PRO A 308 -5.59 20.29 2.38
CA PRO A 308 -4.88 21.47 1.89
C PRO A 308 -5.19 21.72 0.40
N ARG A 309 -5.10 22.98 -0.03
CA ARG A 309 -5.49 23.40 -1.40
C ARG A 309 -4.38 23.26 -2.45
N THR A 310 -3.14 22.95 -2.05
CA THR A 310 -1.99 22.87 -2.97
C THR A 310 -1.04 21.74 -2.57
N MET A 311 -0.36 21.14 -3.56
CA MET A 311 0.63 20.09 -3.31
C MET A 311 1.81 20.54 -2.43
N ARG A 312 2.16 21.84 -2.43
CA ARG A 312 3.20 22.39 -1.55
C ARG A 312 2.78 22.24 -0.08
N VAL A 313 1.59 22.76 0.27
CA VAL A 313 1.06 22.67 1.64
C VAL A 313 0.78 21.21 2.04
N ALA A 314 0.34 20.37 1.10
CA ALA A 314 0.18 18.94 1.35
C ALA A 314 1.51 18.24 1.72
N ARG A 315 2.63 18.60 1.07
CA ARG A 315 3.97 18.10 1.41
C ARG A 315 4.51 18.67 2.71
N GLU A 316 4.21 19.94 3.02
CA GLU A 316 4.56 20.57 4.30
C GLU A 316 3.84 19.90 5.48
N HIS A 317 2.53 19.63 5.34
CA HIS A 317 1.76 18.92 6.34
C HIS A 317 2.17 17.43 6.45
N LEU A 318 2.49 16.77 5.34
CA LEU A 318 3.04 15.41 5.34
C LEU A 318 4.36 15.32 6.12
N TRP A 319 5.23 16.34 6.02
CA TRP A 319 6.45 16.41 6.84
C TRP A 319 6.18 16.55 8.33
N VAL A 320 5.15 17.30 8.75
CA VAL A 320 4.75 17.38 10.17
C VAL A 320 4.36 15.99 10.69
N LEU A 321 3.63 15.19 9.90
CA LEU A 321 3.23 13.83 10.29
C LEU A 321 4.41 12.85 10.37
N ILE A 322 5.41 13.02 9.50
CA ILE A 322 6.66 12.24 9.56
C ILE A 322 7.46 12.62 10.80
N ASP A 323 7.63 13.91 11.06
CA ASP A 323 8.44 14.43 12.17
C ASP A 323 7.82 14.08 13.54
N ASP A 324 6.48 14.07 13.65
CA ASP A 324 5.72 13.67 14.85
C ASP A 324 5.93 12.18 15.19
N ALA A 325 5.67 11.28 14.23
CA ALA A 325 5.87 9.84 14.42
C ALA A 325 7.35 9.45 14.65
N VAL A 326 8.30 10.18 14.03
CA VAL A 326 9.73 10.03 14.35
C VAL A 326 10.04 10.49 15.79
N GLY A 327 9.31 11.47 16.32
CA GLY A 327 9.39 11.92 17.71
C GLY A 327 8.90 10.88 18.73
N HIS A 328 7.84 10.13 18.41
CA HIS A 328 7.40 8.97 19.21
C HIS A 328 8.33 7.75 19.03
N GLY A 329 8.94 7.64 17.84
CA GLY A 329 9.92 6.63 17.49
C GLY A 329 9.32 5.54 16.61
N VAL A 330 9.97 5.29 15.47
CA VAL A 330 9.49 4.37 14.43
C VAL A 330 10.23 3.04 14.42
N GLU A 331 9.52 2.00 14.03
CA GLU A 331 10.00 0.62 13.84
C GLU A 331 10.33 0.38 12.37
N TYR A 332 9.39 0.68 11.48
CA TYR A 332 9.55 0.59 10.02
C TYR A 332 9.08 1.88 9.33
N VAL A 333 9.76 2.28 8.24
CA VAL A 333 9.34 3.40 7.38
C VAL A 333 9.47 3.01 5.91
N GLY A 334 8.42 3.30 5.14
CA GLY A 334 8.31 3.00 3.71
C GLY A 334 7.83 4.20 2.90
N PHE A 335 8.32 4.31 1.68
CA PHE A 335 7.93 5.32 0.69
C PHE A 335 7.41 4.64 -0.57
N HIS A 336 6.25 5.09 -1.03
CA HIS A 336 5.58 4.56 -2.21
C HIS A 336 5.62 5.54 -3.38
N TYR A 337 6.05 5.04 -4.53
CA TYR A 337 5.99 5.77 -5.80
C TYR A 337 5.15 5.02 -6.83
N ALA A 338 4.52 5.76 -7.72
CA ALA A 338 3.79 5.21 -8.86
C ALA A 338 4.64 5.33 -10.13
N GLY A 339 4.26 6.24 -11.04
CA GLY A 339 5.04 6.62 -12.21
C GLY A 339 5.97 7.81 -11.97
N ASN A 340 6.21 8.21 -10.71
CA ASN A 340 6.86 9.46 -10.29
C ASN A 340 8.16 9.25 -9.48
N ARG A 341 8.83 8.10 -9.64
CA ARG A 341 10.00 7.63 -8.83
C ARG A 341 10.89 8.75 -8.28
N ALA A 342 11.49 9.57 -9.15
CA ALA A 342 12.47 10.58 -8.77
C ALA A 342 11.95 11.65 -7.78
N GLU A 343 10.63 11.91 -7.74
CA GLU A 343 10.01 12.82 -6.78
C GLU A 343 9.94 12.19 -5.37
N VAL A 344 9.67 10.89 -5.31
CA VAL A 344 9.53 10.13 -4.05
C VAL A 344 10.90 9.72 -3.51
N GLU A 345 11.81 9.31 -4.39
CA GLU A 345 13.20 8.99 -4.08
C GLU A 345 13.94 10.21 -3.52
N ALA A 346 13.64 11.43 -4.00
CA ALA A 346 14.13 12.66 -3.39
C ALA A 346 13.54 12.95 -2.00
N LEU A 347 12.27 12.58 -1.74
CA LEU A 347 11.63 12.71 -0.42
C LEU A 347 12.22 11.70 0.58
N GLN A 348 12.36 10.44 0.16
CA GLN A 348 13.00 9.36 0.93
C GLN A 348 14.42 9.75 1.33
N GLN A 349 15.26 10.16 0.37
CA GLN A 349 16.63 10.56 0.67
C GLN A 349 16.72 11.77 1.61
N GLU A 350 15.72 12.68 1.59
CA GLU A 350 15.65 13.77 2.57
C GLU A 350 15.25 13.26 3.95
N PHE A 351 14.34 12.29 4.04
CA PHE A 351 13.98 11.65 5.31
C PHE A 351 15.19 10.95 5.94
N GLU A 352 15.92 10.16 5.15
CA GLU A 352 17.11 9.43 5.61
C GLU A 352 18.24 10.40 6.01
N ARG A 353 18.42 11.51 5.28
CA ARG A 353 19.36 12.59 5.67
C ARG A 353 18.96 13.29 6.96
N ARG A 354 17.68 13.59 7.16
CA ARG A 354 17.18 14.35 8.33
C ARG A 354 17.16 13.52 9.62
N THR A 355 16.91 12.22 9.51
CA THR A 355 16.64 11.35 10.66
C THR A 355 17.73 10.32 10.94
N GLY A 356 18.52 9.92 9.93
CA GLY A 356 19.42 8.77 10.01
C GLY A 356 18.70 7.41 10.06
N ILE A 357 17.38 7.37 9.89
CA ILE A 357 16.56 6.16 9.93
C ILE A 357 16.49 5.58 8.51
N PRO A 358 16.83 4.28 8.30
CA PRO A 358 16.73 3.66 6.98
C PRO A 358 15.27 3.43 6.58
N SER A 359 14.96 3.50 5.28
CA SER A 359 13.60 3.32 4.78
C SER A 359 13.52 2.49 3.49
N ILE A 360 12.33 1.95 3.20
CA ILE A 360 12.08 1.13 2.01
C ILE A 360 11.40 1.96 0.92
N LEU A 361 12.00 2.06 -0.27
CA LEU A 361 11.35 2.62 -1.45
C LEU A 361 10.71 1.51 -2.29
N SER A 362 9.37 1.48 -2.38
CA SER A 362 8.63 0.43 -3.10
C SER A 362 7.68 1.03 -4.15
N GLN A 363 7.62 0.41 -5.34
CA GLN A 363 6.75 0.87 -6.42
C GLN A 363 5.35 0.29 -6.25
N LEU A 364 4.33 1.15 -6.26
CA LEU A 364 2.95 0.72 -6.40
C LEU A 364 2.78 -0.02 -7.72
N GLY A 365 2.21 -1.21 -7.65
CA GLY A 365 1.94 -2.03 -8.82
C GLY A 365 0.72 -1.56 -9.62
N PRO A 366 0.48 -2.17 -10.80
CA PRO A 366 -0.69 -1.94 -11.64
C PRO A 366 -2.05 -1.89 -10.93
N VAL A 367 -2.23 -2.61 -9.83
CA VAL A 367 -3.53 -2.75 -9.16
C VAL A 367 -3.83 -1.56 -8.26
N VAL A 368 -2.96 -1.21 -7.31
CA VAL A 368 -3.16 0.03 -6.52
C VAL A 368 -2.94 1.25 -7.42
N GLY A 369 -1.92 1.24 -8.29
CA GLY A 369 -1.63 2.30 -9.25
C GLY A 369 -2.76 2.60 -10.24
N GLY A 370 -3.57 1.61 -10.61
CA GLY A 370 -4.80 1.80 -11.40
C GLY A 370 -5.91 2.54 -10.66
N ASN A 371 -5.94 2.44 -9.33
CA ASN A 371 -6.92 3.09 -8.46
C ASN A 371 -6.42 4.43 -7.88
N THR A 372 -5.11 4.67 -7.76
CA THR A 372 -4.56 5.91 -7.18
C THR A 372 -3.95 6.88 -8.22
N GLY A 373 -3.44 6.37 -9.34
CA GLY A 373 -2.90 7.17 -10.45
C GLY A 373 -1.36 7.28 -10.50
N PRO A 374 -0.79 7.75 -11.62
CA PRO A 374 0.64 7.72 -11.88
C PRO A 374 1.47 8.75 -11.09
N GLU A 375 0.85 9.76 -10.48
CA GLU A 375 1.50 10.76 -9.60
C GLU A 375 1.33 10.42 -8.10
N THR A 376 0.96 9.19 -7.75
CA THR A 376 0.79 8.80 -6.33
C THR A 376 2.13 8.85 -5.60
N LEU A 377 2.16 9.53 -4.46
CA LEU A 377 3.22 9.41 -3.45
C LEU A 377 2.58 8.91 -2.16
N GLY A 378 3.11 7.84 -1.59
CA GLY A 378 2.73 7.36 -0.26
C GLY A 378 3.91 7.38 0.71
N VAL A 379 3.60 7.48 2.00
CA VAL A 379 4.50 7.23 3.13
C VAL A 379 3.77 6.28 4.07
N VAL A 380 4.46 5.24 4.52
CA VAL A 380 3.98 4.25 5.48
C VAL A 380 4.93 4.30 6.67
N ILE A 381 4.39 4.45 7.87
CA ILE A 381 5.14 4.49 9.12
C ILE A 381 4.54 3.44 10.05
N VAL A 382 5.39 2.67 10.70
CA VAL A 382 5.02 1.84 11.86
C VAL A 382 5.67 2.49 13.07
N GLU A 383 4.88 3.08 13.97
CA GLU A 383 5.37 3.55 15.27
C GLU A 383 5.80 2.34 16.12
N LYS A 384 6.75 2.50 17.04
CA LYS A 384 7.19 1.40 17.92
C LYS A 384 6.08 0.94 18.87
N ALA A 385 6.18 -0.31 19.32
CA ALA A 385 5.47 -0.75 20.52
C ALA A 385 5.94 0.07 21.74
N VAL A 386 5.00 0.36 22.65
CA VAL A 386 5.18 1.21 23.84
C VAL A 386 5.36 0.35 25.09
#